data_AF-A0A9P7UTH3-F1
#
_entry.id   AF-A0A9P7UTH3-F1
#
_cell.length_a   1.000
_cell.length_b   1.000
_cell.length_c   1.000
_cell.angle_alpha   90.00
_cell.angle_beta   90.00
_cell.angle_gamma   90.00
#
_symmetry.space_group_name_H-M   'P 1'
#
loop_
_entity.id
_entity.type
_entity.pdbx_description
1 polymer ?
#
loop_
_entity_poly.entity_id
_entity_poly.type
_entity_poly.pdbx_seq_one_letter_code
_entity_poly.pdbx_strand_id
1 'polypeptide(L)'
;MNTSLTESFGIAILEAACAGLYVVSTRLGGIPEILPPDMVSFAKPDEDDVFRAISEAIQIVSRNGHNLVLAHECVKTFYDWEKVAGRTEKVYNTVMESPQRDLWDRI
;
A
#
# COMPACT_ATOMS: atom_id res chain seq x y z
N MET A 1 -0.04 9.90 -7.98
CA MET A 1 1.11 10.48 -7.25
C MET A 1 0.64 10.81 -5.85
N ASN A 2 1.42 10.46 -4.84
CA ASN A 2 1.16 10.84 -3.44
C ASN A 2 2.47 11.33 -2.81
N THR A 3 2.51 12.60 -2.39
CA THR A 3 3.66 13.27 -1.77
C THR A 3 3.40 13.60 -0.30
N SER A 4 2.56 12.82 0.38
CA SER A 4 2.27 13.02 1.79
C SER A 4 3.54 12.89 2.64
N LEU A 5 3.66 13.77 3.64
CA LEU A 5 4.71 13.73 4.66
C LEU A 5 4.46 12.63 5.71
N THR A 6 3.20 12.21 5.86
CA THR A 6 2.79 11.10 6.71
C THR A 6 1.63 10.38 6.05
N GLU A 7 1.78 9.09 5.77
CA GLU A 7 0.71 8.26 5.22
C GLU A 7 0.66 6.96 6.01
N SER A 8 -0.49 6.65 6.61
CA SER A 8 -0.65 5.46 7.45
C SER A 8 -0.68 4.20 6.58
N PHE A 9 -1.54 4.20 5.56
CA PHE A 9 -1.75 3.04 4.69
C PHE A 9 -1.84 3.40 3.21
N GLY A 10 -2.32 4.59 2.84
CA GLY A 10 -2.35 5.02 1.44
C GLY A 10 -3.38 4.26 0.60
N ILE A 11 -4.64 4.24 1.02
CA ILE A 11 -5.73 3.55 0.29
C ILE A 11 -5.83 4.01 -1.17
N ALA A 12 -5.70 5.31 -1.44
CA ALA A 12 -5.74 5.83 -2.81
C ALA A 12 -4.57 5.31 -3.69
N ILE A 13 -3.40 5.07 -3.09
CA ILE A 13 -2.25 4.49 -3.79
C ILE A 13 -2.51 3.01 -4.08
N LEU A 14 -3.07 2.30 -3.10
CA LEU A 14 -3.46 0.91 -3.27
C LEU A 14 -4.53 0.76 -4.36
N GLU A 15 -5.54 1.62 -4.40
CA GLU A 15 -6.57 1.64 -5.46
C GLU A 15 -5.95 1.86 -6.84
N ALA A 16 -5.00 2.81 -6.95
CA ALA A 16 -4.29 3.05 -8.21
C ALA A 16 -3.47 1.83 -8.64
N ALA A 17 -2.78 1.17 -7.71
CA ALA A 17 -2.03 -0.05 -7.99
C ALA A 17 -2.96 -1.23 -8.34
N CYS A 18 -4.11 -1.35 -7.67
CA CYS A 18 -5.18 -2.29 -8.02
C CYS A 18 -5.72 -2.02 -9.43
N ALA A 19 -5.75 -0.78 -9.90
CA ALA A 19 -6.09 -0.48 -11.30
C ALA A 19 -4.95 -0.81 -12.30
N GLY A 20 -3.84 -1.37 -11.82
CA GLY A 20 -2.67 -1.71 -12.63
C GLY A 20 -1.82 -0.51 -13.00
N LEU A 21 -2.01 0.65 -12.36
CA LEU A 21 -1.25 1.87 -12.67
C LEU A 21 0.13 1.85 -12.02
N TYR A 22 1.09 2.49 -12.69
CA TYR A 22 2.40 2.75 -12.11
C TYR A 22 2.33 3.95 -11.17
N VAL A 23 2.80 3.80 -9.94
CA VAL A 23 2.63 4.84 -8.91
C VAL A 23 3.97 5.53 -8.60
N VAL A 24 3.89 6.83 -8.30
CA VAL A 24 5.00 7.57 -7.71
C VAL A 24 4.58 8.04 -6.32
N SER A 25 5.38 7.73 -5.31
CA SER A 25 5.09 8.15 -3.93
C SER A 25 6.33 8.40 -3.08
N THR A 26 6.18 9.12 -1.98
CA THR A 26 7.23 9.28 -0.98
C THR A 26 7.50 7.97 -0.24
N ARG A 27 8.76 7.67 0.10
CA ARG A 27 9.12 6.48 0.91
C ARG A 27 8.86 6.72 2.40
N LEU A 28 7.61 6.88 2.79
CA LEU A 28 7.21 7.13 4.17
C LEU A 28 6.04 6.21 4.55
N GLY A 29 5.98 5.81 5.83
CA GLY A 29 4.91 4.96 6.36
C GLY A 29 4.90 3.53 5.83
N GLY A 30 3.71 2.93 5.75
CA GLY A 30 3.51 1.53 5.32
C GLY A 30 3.50 1.31 3.81
N ILE A 31 3.69 2.35 2.98
CA ILE A 31 3.63 2.24 1.51
C ILE A 31 4.60 1.19 0.95
N PRO A 32 5.87 1.11 1.40
CA PRO A 32 6.79 0.07 0.93
C PRO A 32 6.37 -1.36 1.30
N GLU A 33 5.47 -1.53 2.27
CA GLU A 33 4.98 -2.83 2.72
C GLU A 33 3.74 -3.29 1.92
N ILE A 34 2.97 -2.35 1.37
CA ILE A 34 1.71 -2.65 0.67
C ILE A 34 1.86 -2.80 -0.85
N LEU A 35 2.93 -2.29 -1.45
CA LEU A 35 3.12 -2.30 -2.90
C LEU A 35 4.35 -3.11 -3.34
N PRO A 36 4.24 -3.89 -4.43
CA PRO A 36 5.40 -4.50 -5.06
C PRO A 36 6.44 -3.44 -5.48
N PRO A 37 7.75 -3.67 -5.27
CA PRO A 37 8.80 -2.71 -5.60
C PRO A 37 8.80 -2.28 -7.07
N ASP A 38 8.38 -3.19 -7.96
CA ASP A 38 8.43 -2.99 -9.41
C ASP A 38 7.28 -2.13 -9.94
N MET A 39 6.32 -1.75 -9.09
CA MET A 39 5.13 -0.97 -9.46
C MET A 39 5.14 0.46 -8.93
N VAL A 40 6.17 0.82 -8.16
CA VAL A 40 6.26 2.12 -7.50
C VAL A 40 7.66 2.70 -7.62
N SER A 41 7.73 3.96 -8.03
CA SER A 41 8.93 4.78 -7.90
C SER A 41 8.84 5.61 -6.63
N PHE A 42 9.86 5.48 -5.78
CA PHE A 42 9.95 6.23 -4.53
C PHE A 42 10.72 7.53 -4.70
N ALA A 43 10.15 8.62 -4.20
CA ALA A 43 10.80 9.91 -4.05
C ALA A 43 11.03 10.25 -2.57
N LYS A 44 12.00 11.11 -2.29
CA LYS A 44 12.09 11.87 -1.05
C LYS A 44 11.06 13.01 -1.10
N PRO A 45 10.65 13.55 0.06
CA PRO A 45 9.77 14.73 0.12
C PRO A 45 10.57 16.00 -0.22
N ASP A 46 11.15 16.03 -1.41
CA ASP A 46 12.01 17.07 -1.96
C ASP A 46 11.61 17.29 -3.43
N GLU A 47 11.57 18.54 -3.87
CA GLU A 47 11.02 18.91 -5.19
C GLU A 47 11.79 18.25 -6.35
N ASP A 48 13.12 18.34 -6.31
CA ASP A 48 13.98 17.78 -7.35
C ASP A 48 13.85 16.26 -7.41
N ASP A 49 13.76 15.60 -6.26
CA ASP A 49 13.64 14.15 -6.19
C ASP A 49 12.27 13.65 -6.65
N VAL A 50 11.21 14.42 -6.40
CA VAL A 50 9.86 14.16 -6.94
C VAL A 50 9.85 14.31 -8.45
N PHE A 51 10.44 15.38 -8.99
CA PHE A 51 10.54 15.60 -10.43
C PHE A 51 11.32 14.45 -11.11
N ARG A 52 12.44 14.03 -10.50
CA ARG A 52 13.23 12.88 -10.96
C ARG A 52 12.37 11.61 -11.02
N ALA A 53 11.69 11.26 -9.92
CA ALA A 53 10.89 10.04 -9.85
C ALA A 53 9.72 10.03 -10.85
N ILE A 54 9.06 11.18 -11.06
CA ILE A 54 8.00 11.31 -12.07
C ILE A 54 8.56 11.14 -13.48
N SER A 55 9.71 11.78 -13.77
CA SER A 55 10.36 11.69 -15.07
C SER A 55 10.77 10.25 -15.40
N GLU A 56 11.33 9.54 -14.42
CA GLU A 56 11.66 8.11 -14.53
C GLU A 56 10.42 7.26 -14.78
N ALA A 57 9.34 7.48 -14.03
CA ALA A 57 8.07 6.77 -14.20
C ALA A 57 7.48 6.96 -15.61
N ILE A 58 7.51 8.19 -16.14
CA ILE A 58 7.06 8.48 -17.52
C ILE A 58 7.92 7.72 -18.54
N GLN A 59 9.25 7.66 -18.35
CA GLN A 59 10.14 6.91 -19.24
C GLN A 59 9.85 5.40 -19.18
N ILE A 60 9.58 4.83 -18.00
CA ILE A 60 9.23 3.42 -17.85
C ILE A 60 7.94 3.10 -18.60
N VAL A 61 6.88 3.89 -18.35
CA VAL A 61 5.57 3.65 -18.96
C VAL A 61 5.61 3.88 -20.47
N SER A 62 6.26 4.94 -20.95
CA SER A 62 6.36 5.24 -22.39
C SER A 62 7.13 4.19 -23.19
N ARG A 63 8.06 3.45 -22.54
CA ARG A 63 8.80 2.35 -23.16
C ARG A 63 8.10 1.00 -23.02
N ASN A 64 6.82 0.98 -22.62
CA ASN A 64 6.06 -0.23 -22.31
C ASN A 64 6.73 -1.11 -21.23
N GLY A 65 7.53 -0.51 -20.35
CA GLY A 65 8.19 -1.20 -19.24
C GLY A 65 7.26 -1.57 -18.09
N HIS A 66 5.99 -1.17 -18.17
CA HIS A 66 4.96 -1.47 -17.18
C HIS A 66 3.73 -2.08 -17.85
N ASN A 67 3.37 -3.31 -17.47
CA ASN A 67 2.20 -3.99 -18.00
C ASN A 67 1.06 -3.93 -16.98
N LEU A 68 -0.04 -3.27 -17.35
CA LEU A 68 -1.18 -3.03 -16.45
C LEU A 68 -1.86 -4.33 -15.97
N VAL A 69 -1.96 -5.34 -16.84
CA VAL A 69 -2.64 -6.61 -16.51
C VAL A 69 -1.80 -7.40 -15.51
N LEU A 70 -0.49 -7.51 -15.75
CA LEU A 70 0.41 -8.20 -14.82
C LEU A 70 0.49 -7.47 -13.48
N ALA A 71 0.48 -6.14 -13.51
CA ALA A 71 0.45 -5.30 -12.31
C ALA A 71 -0.82 -5.54 -11.48
N HIS A 72 -2.00 -5.57 -12.12
CA HIS A 72 -3.26 -5.88 -11.45
C HIS A 72 -3.23 -7.27 -10.78
N GLU A 73 -2.83 -8.30 -11.53
CA GLU A 73 -2.75 -9.67 -11.02
C GLU A 73 -1.75 -9.79 -9.86
N CYS A 74 -0.63 -9.07 -9.92
CA CYS A 74 0.33 -9.01 -8.82
C CYS A 74 -0.32 -8.46 -7.55
N VAL A 75 -0.94 -7.27 -7.62
CA VAL A 75 -1.53 -6.61 -6.43
C VAL A 75 -2.63 -7.44 -5.79
N LYS A 76 -3.42 -8.15 -6.60
CA LYS A 76 -4.47 -9.07 -6.11
C LYS A 76 -3.91 -10.18 -5.20
N THR A 77 -2.64 -10.58 -5.38
CA THR A 77 -2.01 -11.57 -4.50
C THR A 77 -1.59 -10.99 -3.14
N PHE A 78 -1.24 -9.69 -3.11
CA PHE A 78 -0.82 -8.98 -1.89
C PHE A 78 -2.02 -8.50 -1.07
N TYR A 79 -3.09 -8.05 -1.73
CA TYR A 79 -4.26 -7.48 -1.07
C TYR A 79 -5.56 -8.16 -1.48
N ASP A 80 -6.18 -8.83 -0.52
CA ASP A 80 -7.40 -9.62 -0.70
C ASP A 80 -8.33 -9.39 0.49
N TRP A 81 -9.51 -8.82 0.20
CA TRP A 81 -10.47 -8.45 1.23
C TRP A 81 -11.07 -9.65 1.96
N GLU A 82 -11.16 -10.80 1.31
CA GLU A 82 -11.63 -12.04 1.95
C GLU A 82 -10.65 -12.50 3.02
N LYS A 83 -9.33 -12.44 2.72
CA LYS A 83 -8.28 -12.74 3.70
C LYS A 83 -8.25 -11.74 4.85
N VAL A 84 -8.41 -10.45 4.56
CA VAL A 84 -8.44 -9.40 5.59
C VAL A 84 -9.66 -9.58 6.51
N ALA A 85 -10.84 -9.83 5.94
CA ALA A 85 -12.06 -10.10 6.69
C ALA A 85 -11.90 -11.33 7.59
N GLY A 86 -11.42 -12.47 7.05
CA GLY A 86 -11.25 -13.69 7.84
C GLY A 86 -10.20 -13.55 8.96
N ARG A 87 -9.12 -12.79 8.76
CA ARG A 87 -8.16 -12.48 9.83
C ARG A 87 -8.78 -11.59 10.91
N THR A 88 -9.58 -10.62 10.49
CA THR A 88 -10.28 -9.70 11.40
C THR A 88 -11.30 -10.45 12.24
N GLU A 89 -12.12 -11.30 11.63
CA GLU A 89 -13.11 -12.14 12.31
C GLU A 89 -12.47 -13.04 13.38
N LYS A 90 -11.33 -13.66 13.07
CA LYS A 90 -10.58 -14.47 14.05
C LYS A 90 -10.22 -13.68 15.31
N VAL A 91 -9.80 -12.42 15.16
CA VAL A 91 -9.50 -11.55 16.31
C VAL A 91 -10.77 -11.28 17.11
N TYR A 92 -11.88 -10.94 16.45
CA TYR A 92 -13.16 -10.75 17.12
C TYR A 92 -13.60 -12.00 17.90
N ASN A 93 -13.58 -13.18 17.28
CA ASN A 93 -13.94 -14.43 17.94
C ASN A 93 -13.03 -14.70 19.15
N THR A 94 -11.72 -14.51 19.00
CA THR A 94 -10.74 -14.68 20.09
C THR A 94 -11.03 -13.76 21.27
N VAL A 95 -11.36 -12.49 21.01
CA VAL A 95 -11.68 -11.50 22.05
C VAL A 95 -13.01 -11.82 22.72
N MET A 96 -14.01 -12.26 21.96
CA MET A 96 -15.32 -12.63 22.50
C MET A 96 -15.28 -13.89 23.37
N GLU A 97 -14.38 -14.83 23.06
CA GLU A 97 -14.12 -16.03 23.88
C GLU A 97 -13.22 -15.75 25.09
N SER A 98 -12.55 -14.58 25.12
CA SER A 98 -11.66 -14.24 26.21
C SER A 98 -12.44 -13.84 27.48
N PRO A 99 -11.98 -14.25 28.68
CA PRO A 99 -12.64 -13.86 29.92
C PRO A 99 -12.61 -12.35 30.08
N GLN A 100 -13.76 -11.77 30.40
CA GLN A 100 -13.89 -10.34 30.65
C GLN A 100 -13.05 -9.97 31.88
N ARG A 101 -12.01 -9.16 31.67
CA ARG A 101 -11.14 -8.68 32.75
C ARG A 101 -11.79 -7.49 33.45
N ASP A 102 -11.79 -7.51 34.78
CA ASP A 102 -12.26 -6.38 35.56
C ASP A 102 -11.34 -5.17 35.37
N LEU A 103 -11.89 -3.97 35.60
CA LEU A 103 -11.17 -2.72 35.37
C LEU A 103 -9.85 -2.67 36.14
N TRP A 104 -9.81 -3.27 37.33
CA TRP A 104 -8.64 -3.33 38.21
C TRP A 104 -7.55 -4.30 37.74
N ASP A 105 -7.88 -5.27 36.87
CA ASP A 105 -6.91 -6.19 36.26
C ASP A 105 -6.31 -5.64 34.96
N ARG A 106 -6.78 -4.47 34.49
CA ARG A 106 -6.46 -3.86 33.19
C ARG A 106 -5.57 -2.61 33.31
N ILE A 107 -5.38 -2.07 34.50
CA ILE A 107 -4.55 -0.91 34.82
C ILE A 107 -3.27 -1.41 35.49
#